data_AF-A0AB38IFX7-F1
#
_entry.id   AF-A0AB38IFX7-F1
#
_cell.length_a   1.000
_cell.length_b   1.000
_cell.length_c   1.000
_cell.angle_alpha   90.00
_cell.angle_beta   90.00
_cell.angle_gamma   90.00
#
_symmetry.space_group_name_H-M   'P 1'
#
loop_
_entity.id
_entity.type
_entity.pdbx_description
1 polymer ?
#
loop_
_entity_poly.entity_id
_entity_poly.type
_entity_poly.pdbx_seq_one_letter_code
_entity_poly.pdbx_strand_id
1 'polypeptide(L)'
;MSELFDASQLTTFGDVLLAKGVARRALISASVKKGAQNVKNSIRDDLKGSGNKAFRSIPITYTVSETPGRITAEIGPTKGGAGSLANIAFFGTARGGGTHRFYEHGEEELPKLAEYVARAAVEGF
;
A
#
# COMPACT_ATOMS: atom_id res chain seq x y z
N MET A 1 11.83 44.67 -30.13
CA MET A 1 12.29 43.27 -30.12
C MET A 1 11.37 42.53 -29.16
N SER A 2 10.24 42.00 -29.65
CA SER A 2 9.38 41.14 -28.87
C SER A 2 9.86 39.71 -29.10
N GLU A 3 10.60 39.15 -28.15
CA GLU A 3 10.76 37.70 -28.07
C GLU A 3 9.37 37.11 -27.80
N LEU A 4 8.63 36.79 -28.87
CA LEU A 4 7.43 35.99 -28.75
C LEU A 4 7.88 34.61 -28.29
N PHE A 5 7.45 34.20 -27.09
CA PHE A 5 7.50 32.80 -26.68
C PHE A 5 6.98 31.93 -27.83
N ASP A 6 7.82 31.03 -28.36
CA ASP A 6 7.40 30.10 -29.41
C ASP A 6 6.39 29.11 -28.81
N ALA A 7 5.18 29.11 -29.34
CA ALA A 7 4.12 28.20 -28.92
C ALA A 7 4.54 26.72 -28.99
N SER A 8 5.49 26.37 -29.86
CA SER A 8 6.06 25.03 -29.95
C SER A 8 6.88 24.65 -28.70
N GLN A 9 7.63 25.60 -28.13
CA GLN A 9 8.38 25.41 -26.90
C GLN A 9 7.46 25.29 -25.68
N LEU A 10 6.39 26.10 -25.63
CA LEU A 10 5.39 26.01 -24.57
C LEU A 10 4.64 24.67 -24.60
N THR A 11 4.30 24.18 -25.80
CA THR A 11 3.65 22.87 -25.99
C THR A 11 4.57 21.74 -25.55
N THR A 12 5.83 21.75 -26.00
CA THR A 12 6.84 20.77 -25.60
C THR A 12 7.05 20.74 -24.09
N PHE A 13 7.12 21.92 -23.46
CA PHE A 13 7.21 22.03 -22.02
C PHE A 13 5.98 21.42 -21.31
N GLY A 14 4.77 21.69 -21.83
CA GLY A 14 3.54 21.07 -21.35
C GLY A 14 3.58 19.54 -21.41
N ASP A 15 4.01 18.97 -22.53
CA ASP A 15 4.12 17.51 -22.71
C ASP A 15 5.13 16.88 -21.75
N VAL A 16 6.28 17.54 -21.55
CA VAL A 16 7.29 17.10 -20.58
C VAL A 16 6.73 17.13 -19.15
N LEU A 17 6.01 18.18 -18.77
CA LEU A 17 5.38 18.27 -17.46
C LEU A 17 4.34 17.17 -17.25
N LEU A 18 3.50 16.89 -18.25
CA LEU A 18 2.51 15.82 -18.20
C LEU A 18 3.17 14.45 -18.06
N ALA A 19 4.19 14.16 -18.88
CA ALA A 19 4.92 12.89 -18.84
C ALA A 19 5.60 12.66 -17.48
N LYS A 20 6.26 13.69 -16.93
CA LYS A 20 6.86 13.62 -15.59
C LYS A 20 5.80 13.42 -14.50
N GLY A 21 4.64 14.06 -14.61
CA GLY A 21 3.52 13.86 -13.70
C GLY A 21 3.00 12.42 -13.69
N VAL A 22 2.86 11.80 -14.88
CA VAL A 22 2.45 10.40 -15.03
C VAL A 22 3.50 9.46 -14.43
N ALA A 23 4.79 9.66 -14.74
CA ALA A 23 5.87 8.85 -14.22
C ALA A 23 5.94 8.90 -12.68
N ARG A 24 5.84 10.10 -12.11
CA ARG A 24 5.78 10.29 -10.65
C ARG A 24 4.60 9.55 -10.05
N ARG A 25 3.42 9.67 -10.62
CA ARG A 25 2.23 8.99 -10.10
C ARG A 25 2.41 7.46 -10.12
N ALA A 26 2.98 6.91 -11.18
CA ALA A 26 3.28 5.48 -11.27
C ALA A 26 4.28 5.03 -10.18
N LEU A 27 5.33 5.81 -9.90
CA LEU A 27 6.30 5.51 -8.85
C LEU A 27 5.68 5.57 -7.44
N ILE A 28 4.80 6.56 -7.19
CA ILE A 28 4.07 6.64 -5.92
C ILE A 28 3.12 5.44 -5.78
N SER A 29 2.42 5.04 -6.85
CA SER A 29 1.56 3.85 -6.84
C SER A 29 2.34 2.57 -6.53
N ALA A 30 3.51 2.40 -7.16
CA ALA A 30 4.41 1.29 -6.88
C ALA A 30 4.89 1.29 -5.41
N SER A 31 5.13 2.47 -4.84
CA SER A 31 5.53 2.63 -3.43
C SER A 31 4.41 2.22 -2.46
N VAL A 32 3.17 2.65 -2.72
CA VAL A 32 1.99 2.23 -1.94
C VAL A 32 1.76 0.73 -2.04
N LYS A 33 1.87 0.16 -3.25
CA LYS A 33 1.79 -1.29 -3.47
C LYS A 33 2.87 -2.04 -2.70
N LYS A 34 4.10 -1.51 -2.66
CA LYS A 34 5.21 -2.10 -1.90
C LYS A 34 4.93 -2.10 -0.40
N GLY A 35 4.47 -0.98 0.16
CA GLY A 35 4.08 -0.91 1.57
C GLY A 35 2.97 -1.90 1.92
N ALA A 36 1.90 -1.94 1.10
CA ALA A 36 0.80 -2.88 1.28
C ALA A 36 1.26 -4.35 1.23
N GLN A 37 2.17 -4.68 0.31
CA GLN A 37 2.76 -6.01 0.22
C GLN A 37 3.59 -6.36 1.44
N ASN A 38 4.35 -5.41 2.00
CA ASN A 38 5.13 -5.61 3.22
C ASN A 38 4.19 -5.86 4.42
N VAL A 39 3.16 -5.04 4.63
CA VAL A 39 2.15 -5.25 5.69
C VAL A 39 1.47 -6.62 5.55
N LYS A 40 1.03 -6.98 4.34
CA LYS A 40 0.45 -8.30 4.06
C LYS A 40 1.40 -9.43 4.48
N ASN A 41 2.68 -9.31 4.17
CA ASN A 41 3.66 -10.34 4.51
C ASN A 41 3.86 -10.43 6.03
N SER A 42 4.01 -9.30 6.72
CA SER A 42 4.15 -9.27 8.18
C SER A 42 2.96 -9.90 8.89
N ILE A 43 1.73 -9.58 8.49
CA ILE A 43 0.52 -10.20 9.06
C ILE A 43 0.52 -11.71 8.80
N ARG A 44 0.88 -12.14 7.58
CA ARG A 44 0.95 -13.57 7.24
C ARG A 44 1.99 -14.31 8.06
N ASP A 45 3.13 -13.68 8.33
CA ASP A 45 4.21 -14.30 9.09
C ASP A 45 3.86 -14.39 10.59
N ASP A 46 3.19 -13.38 11.15
CA ASP A 46 2.59 -13.46 12.49
C ASP A 46 1.57 -14.62 12.58
N LEU A 47 0.62 -14.68 11.66
CA LEU A 47 -0.38 -15.75 11.61
C LEU A 47 0.24 -17.14 11.45
N LYS A 48 1.33 -17.28 10.68
CA LYS A 48 2.07 -18.55 10.55
C LYS A 48 2.66 -19.02 11.87
N GLY A 49 3.03 -18.09 12.76
CA GLY A 49 3.53 -18.40 14.10
C GLY A 49 2.48 -18.96 15.05
N SER A 50 1.19 -18.92 14.67
CA SER A 50 0.10 -19.40 15.52
C SER A 50 0.23 -20.88 15.87
N GLY A 51 -0.05 -21.24 17.13
CA GLY A 51 -0.28 -22.64 17.52
C GLY A 51 -1.52 -23.24 16.85
N ASN A 52 -2.50 -22.41 16.49
CA ASN A 52 -3.73 -22.85 15.83
C ASN A 52 -3.55 -23.01 14.32
N LYS A 53 -3.70 -24.23 13.80
CA LYS A 53 -3.57 -24.54 12.36
C LYS A 53 -4.51 -23.73 11.48
N ALA A 54 -5.72 -23.45 11.95
CA ALA A 54 -6.69 -22.70 11.18
C ALA A 54 -6.28 -21.23 11.03
N PHE A 55 -5.68 -20.63 12.06
CA PHE A 55 -5.18 -19.24 12.00
C PHE A 55 -4.02 -19.10 11.01
N ARG A 56 -3.11 -20.08 10.99
CA ARG A 56 -2.01 -20.14 10.00
C ARG A 56 -2.49 -20.12 8.55
N SER A 57 -3.73 -20.54 8.29
CA SER A 57 -4.34 -20.59 6.95
C SER A 57 -5.19 -19.38 6.60
N ILE A 58 -5.29 -18.36 7.46
CA ILE A 58 -6.07 -17.15 7.17
C ILE A 58 -5.49 -16.44 5.93
N PRO A 59 -6.28 -16.27 4.86
CA PRO A 59 -5.83 -15.59 3.65
C PRO A 59 -5.83 -14.08 3.85
N ILE A 60 -4.64 -13.44 3.75
CA ILE A 60 -4.49 -11.98 3.73
C ILE A 60 -4.20 -11.50 2.31
N THR A 61 -4.94 -10.47 1.88
CA THR A 61 -4.81 -9.82 0.57
C THR A 61 -4.68 -8.31 0.73
N TYR A 62 -4.32 -7.64 -0.37
CA TYR A 62 -4.53 -6.20 -0.48
C TYR A 62 -5.09 -5.85 -1.85
N THR A 63 -5.79 -4.73 -1.92
CA THR A 63 -6.24 -4.07 -3.14
C THR A 63 -5.69 -2.65 -3.16
N VAL A 64 -5.25 -2.19 -4.33
CA VAL A 64 -4.82 -0.80 -4.53
C VAL A 64 -5.89 -0.10 -5.34
N SER A 65 -6.33 1.07 -4.85
CA SER A 65 -7.29 1.94 -5.53
C SER A 65 -6.66 3.30 -5.79
N GLU A 66 -6.89 3.79 -6.99
CA GLU A 66 -6.31 5.04 -7.49
C GLU A 66 -7.42 6.02 -7.84
N THR A 67 -7.39 7.20 -7.22
CA THR A 67 -8.27 8.33 -7.54
C THR A 67 -7.42 9.58 -7.77
N PRO A 68 -7.97 10.64 -8.40
CA PRO A 68 -7.27 11.91 -8.50
C PRO A 68 -6.79 12.38 -7.12
N GLY A 69 -5.49 12.66 -6.99
CA GLY A 69 -4.88 13.11 -5.73
C GLY A 69 -4.72 12.06 -4.62
N ARG A 70 -5.20 10.82 -4.78
CA ARG A 70 -5.10 9.79 -3.73
C ARG A 70 -4.85 8.40 -4.29
N ILE A 71 -3.90 7.70 -3.68
CA ILE A 71 -3.62 6.29 -3.89
C ILE A 71 -3.78 5.60 -2.55
N THR A 72 -4.66 4.60 -2.46
CA THR A 72 -4.95 3.89 -1.22
C THR A 72 -4.67 2.41 -1.41
N ALA A 73 -4.17 1.75 -0.37
CA ALA A 73 -4.14 0.30 -0.30
C ALA A 73 -4.99 -0.17 0.88
N GLU A 74 -5.91 -1.09 0.61
CA GLU A 74 -6.72 -1.76 1.63
C GLU A 74 -6.12 -3.14 1.84
N ILE A 75 -5.74 -3.46 3.08
CA ILE A 75 -5.11 -4.72 3.44
C ILE A 75 -5.99 -5.43 4.47
N GLY A 76 -6.23 -6.72 4.28
CA GLY A 76 -7.03 -7.49 5.23
C GLY A 76 -7.29 -8.94 4.82
N PRO A 77 -7.99 -9.69 5.69
CA PRO A 77 -8.40 -11.04 5.41
C PRO A 77 -9.50 -11.11 4.35
N THR A 78 -9.47 -12.12 3.48
CA THR A 78 -10.60 -12.37 2.56
C THR A 78 -11.71 -13.13 3.26
N LYS A 79 -12.97 -12.74 3.05
CA LYS A 79 -14.12 -13.41 3.64
C LYS A 79 -14.26 -14.86 3.15
N GLY A 80 -14.69 -15.75 4.04
CA GLY A 80 -14.95 -17.16 3.74
C GLY A 80 -13.83 -18.11 4.18
N GLY A 81 -14.15 -19.39 4.33
CA GLY A 81 -13.21 -20.41 4.79
C GLY A 81 -12.48 -20.02 6.08
N ALA A 82 -11.16 -20.18 6.09
CA ALA A 82 -10.31 -19.77 7.21
C ALA A 82 -10.37 -18.26 7.49
N GLY A 83 -10.65 -17.42 6.48
CA GLY A 83 -10.71 -15.97 6.65
C GLY A 83 -11.84 -15.51 7.58
N SER A 84 -12.88 -16.32 7.75
CA SER A 84 -13.94 -16.06 8.74
C SER A 84 -13.44 -16.13 10.19
N LEU A 85 -12.25 -16.72 10.43
CA LEU A 85 -11.63 -16.80 11.76
C LEU A 85 -10.76 -15.59 12.09
N ALA A 86 -10.56 -14.66 11.15
CA ALA A 86 -9.65 -13.54 11.34
C ALA A 86 -9.99 -12.69 12.57
N ASN A 87 -11.27 -12.38 12.80
CA ASN A 87 -11.67 -11.63 13.99
C ASN A 87 -11.30 -12.35 15.29
N ILE A 88 -11.36 -13.68 15.32
CA ILE A 88 -10.97 -14.47 16.49
C ILE A 88 -9.44 -14.45 16.63
N ALA A 89 -8.69 -14.57 15.52
CA ALA A 89 -7.23 -14.54 15.55
C ALA A 89 -6.70 -13.21 16.10
N PHE A 90 -7.26 -12.08 15.63
CA PHE A 90 -6.78 -10.73 15.94
C PHE A 90 -7.38 -10.14 17.21
N PHE A 91 -8.68 -10.32 17.45
CA PHE A 91 -9.39 -9.66 18.56
C PHE A 91 -9.85 -10.63 19.65
N GLY A 92 -9.87 -11.92 19.36
CA GLY A 92 -10.21 -12.96 20.33
C GLY A 92 -11.69 -13.02 20.69
N THR A 93 -11.97 -13.88 21.66
CA THR A 93 -13.29 -14.13 22.24
C THR A 93 -13.10 -14.49 23.71
N ALA A 94 -14.19 -14.64 24.47
CA ALA A 94 -14.15 -15.17 25.83
C ALA A 94 -13.56 -16.60 25.93
N ARG A 95 -13.45 -17.32 24.81
CA ARG A 95 -12.90 -18.69 24.74
C ARG A 95 -11.49 -18.74 24.16
N GLY A 96 -10.82 -17.60 23.99
CA GLY A 96 -9.47 -17.49 23.44
C GLY A 96 -9.42 -16.81 22.07
N GLY A 97 -8.21 -16.76 21.50
CA GLY A 97 -7.86 -15.92 20.35
C GLY A 97 -7.27 -14.58 20.78
N GLY A 98 -7.12 -13.64 19.85
CA GLY A 98 -6.54 -12.32 20.13
C GLY A 98 -5.03 -12.37 20.36
N THR A 99 -4.36 -13.35 19.74
CA THR A 99 -2.92 -13.62 19.92
C THR A 99 -2.07 -13.06 18.79
N HIS A 100 -2.70 -12.43 17.80
CA HIS A 100 -2.06 -11.88 16.61
C HIS A 100 -2.34 -10.39 16.52
N ARG A 101 -1.36 -9.66 15.98
CA ARG A 101 -1.40 -8.21 15.83
C ARG A 101 -2.21 -7.82 14.60
N PHE A 102 -2.90 -6.69 14.68
CA PHE A 102 -3.72 -6.20 13.56
C PHE A 102 -3.23 -4.85 13.06
N TYR A 103 -3.17 -3.84 13.94
CA TYR A 103 -2.83 -2.46 13.56
C TYR A 103 -1.32 -2.25 13.45
N GLU A 104 -0.59 -2.89 14.34
CA GLU A 104 0.83 -2.64 14.61
C GLU A 104 1.70 -2.95 13.39
N HIS A 105 1.33 -3.93 12.56
CA HIS A 105 2.04 -4.21 11.31
C HIS A 105 1.95 -3.08 10.28
N GLY A 106 0.82 -2.36 10.27
CA GLY A 106 0.65 -1.17 9.45
C GLY A 106 1.47 -0.01 10.01
N GLU A 107 1.36 0.22 11.31
CA GLU A 107 2.07 1.29 12.02
C GLU A 107 3.59 1.19 11.86
N GLU A 108 4.16 -0.01 11.94
CA GLU A 108 5.59 -0.26 11.72
C GLU A 108 6.05 -0.02 10.28
N GLU A 109 5.15 -0.19 9.29
CA GLU A 109 5.47 0.04 7.88
C GLU A 109 5.29 1.52 7.47
N LEU A 110 4.48 2.30 8.19
CA LEU A 110 4.19 3.69 7.85
C LEU A 110 5.45 4.55 7.59
N PRO A 111 6.51 4.50 8.43
CA PRO A 111 7.72 5.28 8.17
C PRO A 111 8.42 4.86 6.87
N LYS A 112 8.52 3.55 6.59
CA LYS A 112 9.14 3.03 5.37
C LYS A 112 8.34 3.38 4.12
N LEU A 113 7.01 3.32 4.23
CA LEU A 113 6.13 3.76 3.16
C LEU A 113 6.33 5.25 2.86
N ALA A 114 6.44 6.09 3.91
CA ALA A 114 6.72 7.51 3.74
C ALA A 114 8.06 7.74 3.02
N GLU A 115 9.10 6.97 3.36
CA GLU A 115 10.39 7.01 2.65
C GLU A 115 10.26 6.58 1.18
N TYR A 116 9.54 5.50 0.89
CA TYR A 116 9.31 5.05 -0.49
C TYR A 116 8.59 6.12 -1.32
N VAL A 117 7.55 6.73 -0.76
CA VAL A 117 6.79 7.81 -1.41
C VAL A 117 7.64 9.06 -1.59
N ALA A 118 8.42 9.46 -0.59
CA ALA A 118 9.32 10.61 -0.67
C ALA A 118 10.36 10.41 -1.78
N ARG A 119 10.97 9.23 -1.85
CA ARG A 119 11.92 8.88 -2.92
C ARG A 119 11.24 8.90 -4.30
N ALA A 120 10.05 8.29 -4.44
CA ALA A 120 9.28 8.33 -5.68
C ALA A 120 8.90 9.74 -6.13
N ALA A 121 8.64 10.66 -5.18
CA ALA A 121 8.33 12.05 -5.48
C ALA A 121 9.54 12.81 -6.03
N VAL A 122 10.76 12.48 -5.60
CA VAL A 122 12.02 13.10 -6.05
C VAL A 122 12.52 12.47 -7.36
N GLU A 123 12.48 11.14 -7.50
CA GLU A 123 12.92 10.43 -8.71
C GLU A 123 12.04 10.72 -9.94
N GLY A 124 10.81 11.19 -9.71
CA GLY A 124 9.91 11.66 -10.77
C GLY A 124 10.14 13.11 -11.23
N PHE A 125 11.33 13.69 -11.04
CA PHE A 125 11.70 15.03 -11.51
C PHE A 125 12.83 15.00 -12.54
#